data_AF-A0A3R7BIP0-F1
#
_entry.id   AF-A0A3R7BIP0-F1
#
_cell.length_a   1.000
_cell.length_b   1.000
_cell.length_c   1.000
_cell.angle_alpha   90.00
_cell.angle_beta   90.00
_cell.angle_gamma   90.00
#
_symmetry.space_group_name_H-M   'P 1'
#
loop_
_entity.id
_entity.type
_entity.pdbx_description
1 polymer ?
#
loop_
_entity_poly.entity_id
_entity_poly.type
_entity_poly.pdbx_seq_one_letter_code
_entity_poly.pdbx_strand_id
1 'polypeptide(L)' 'MAELVIKIPDRFKVDMSDLAKGVEEFVKLRLARDLMLERLDELLKHSELTDEECIELGRMVKKGRFEKLRKMGFV' A
#
# COMPACT_ATOMS: atom_id res chain seq x y z
N MET A 1 25.66 3.18 -2.40
CA MET A 1 24.65 4.22 -2.10
C MET A 1 23.78 4.38 -3.33
N ALA A 2 22.46 4.25 -3.20
CA ALA A 2 21.55 4.50 -4.31
C ALA A 2 21.22 6.00 -4.36
N GLU A 3 21.27 6.59 -5.56
CA GLU A 3 20.93 7.99 -5.80
C GLU A 3 19.59 8.06 -6.53
N LEU A 4 18.67 8.91 -6.04
CA LEU A 4 17.36 9.13 -6.65
C LEU A 4 17.35 10.47 -7.36
N VAL A 5 17.31 10.45 -8.70
CA VAL A 5 17.23 11.68 -9.51
C VAL A 5 15.78 11.97 -9.87
N ILE A 6 15.24 13.07 -9.34
CA ILE A 6 13.89 13.54 -9.63
C ILE A 6 13.96 14.71 -10.61
N LYS A 7 13.34 14.58 -11.78
CA LYS A 7 13.22 15.66 -12.77
C LYS A 7 11.88 16.36 -12.60
N ILE A 8 11.91 17.63 -12.20
CA ILE A 8 10.72 18.46 -12.05
C ILE A 8 10.63 19.38 -13.27
N PRO A 9 9.51 19.38 -14.01
CA PRO A 9 9.31 20.31 -15.12
C PRO A 9 9.27 21.78 -14.63
N ASP A 10 9.88 22.70 -15.38
CA ASP A 10 10.02 24.12 -15.02
C ASP A 10 8.70 24.86 -14.73
N ARG A 11 7.58 24.33 -15.23
CA ARG A 11 6.23 24.87 -14.97
C ARG A 11 5.76 24.71 -13.52
N PHE A 12 6.43 23.88 -12.73
CA PHE A 12 6.10 23.66 -11.33
C PHE A 12 7.11 24.37 -10.44
N LYS A 13 6.62 25.25 -9.57
CA LYS A 13 7.40 25.73 -8.43
C LYS A 13 7.33 24.68 -7.34
N VAL A 14 8.50 24.20 -6.92
CA VAL A 14 8.60 23.19 -5.87
C VAL A 14 9.46 23.74 -4.74
N ASP A 15 8.93 23.64 -3.53
CA ASP A 15 9.70 23.85 -2.33
C ASP A 15 10.53 22.58 -2.05
N MET A 16 11.85 22.72 -1.96
CA MET A 16 12.76 21.59 -1.79
C MET A 16 12.59 20.90 -0.44
N SER A 17 12.17 21.61 0.61
CA SER A 17 11.88 21.02 1.93
C SER A 17 10.61 20.17 1.86
N ASP A 18 9.56 20.67 1.20
CA ASP A 18 8.32 19.91 1.05
C ASP A 18 8.51 18.69 0.14
N LEU A 19 9.30 18.83 -0.94
CA LEU A 19 9.69 17.70 -1.78
C LEU A 19 10.47 16.64 -0.99
N ALA A 20 11.45 17.06 -0.19
CA ALA A 20 12.25 16.15 0.62
C ALA A 20 11.36 15.36 1.61
N LYS A 21 10.43 16.03 2.29
CA LYS A 21 9.45 15.37 3.18
C LYS A 21 8.56 14.39 2.43
N GLY A 22 8.03 14.80 1.27
CA GLY A 22 7.18 13.92 0.46
C GLY A 22 7.91 12.69 -0.06
N VAL A 23 9.16 12.84 -0.48
CA VAL A 23 10.02 11.72 -0.89
C VAL A 23 10.31 10.80 0.31
N GLU A 24 10.65 11.36 1.47
CA GLU A 24 10.91 10.59 2.68
C GLU A 24 9.69 9.77 3.11
N GLU A 25 8.50 10.37 3.15
CA GLU A 25 7.25 9.69 3.46
C GLU A 25 6.93 8.59 2.45
N PHE A 26 7.07 8.88 1.15
CA PHE A 26 6.85 7.89 0.10
C PHE A 26 7.78 6.68 0.26
N VAL A 27 9.08 6.92 0.51
CA VAL A 27 10.06 5.86 0.73
C VAL A 27 9.71 5.06 1.98
N LYS A 28 9.38 5.71 3.09
CA LYS A 28 8.97 5.02 4.34
C LYS A 28 7.75 4.14 4.12
N LEU A 29 6.72 4.65 3.45
CA LEU A 29 5.51 3.88 3.15
C LEU A 29 5.80 2.67 2.26
N ARG A 30 6.69 2.83 1.28
CA ARG A 30 7.09 1.72 0.40
C ARG A 30 7.86 0.65 1.14
N LEU A 31 8.84 1.04 1.96
CA LEU A 31 9.59 0.11 2.81
C LEU A 31 8.67 -0.61 3.81
N ALA A 32 7.75 0.13 4.45
CA ALA A 32 6.79 -0.45 5.37
C ALA A 32 5.89 -1.48 4.68
N ARG A 33 5.41 -1.18 3.47
CA ARG A 33 4.64 -2.14 2.66
C ARG A 33 5.45 -3.38 2.33
N ASP A 34 6.69 -3.21 1.87
CA ASP A 34 7.52 -4.35 1.46
C ASP A 34 7.84 -5.26 2.67
N LEU A 35 8.16 -4.68 3.83
CA LEU A 35 8.29 -5.42 5.10
C LEU A 35 7.01 -6.13 5.54
N MET A 36 5.84 -5.50 5.33
CA MET A 36 4.56 -6.14 5.63
C MET A 36 4.29 -7.32 4.71
N LEU A 37 4.64 -7.22 3.42
CA LEU A 37 4.49 -8.31 2.46
C LEU A 37 5.41 -9.49 2.82
N GLU A 38 6.69 -9.23 3.10
CA GLU A 38 7.63 -10.27 3.55
C GLU A 38 7.11 -11.00 4.79
N ARG A 39 6.56 -10.25 5.76
CA ARG A 39 5.95 -10.84 6.95
C ARG A 39 4.72 -11.68 6.61
N LEU A 40 3.87 -11.23 5.70
CA LEU A 40 2.69 -11.98 5.27
C LEU A 40 3.08 -13.27 4.56
N ASP A 41 4.09 -13.22 3.68
CA ASP A 41 4.62 -14.40 3.00
C ASP A 41 5.09 -15.44 4.01
N GLU A 42 5.82 -15.03 5.05
CA GLU A 42 6.25 -15.95 6.11
C GLU A 42 5.09 -16.53 6.94
N LEU A 43 4.06 -15.72 7.23
CA LEU A 43 2.87 -16.21 7.93
C LEU A 43 2.05 -17.18 7.08
N LEU A 44 2.07 -17.01 5.76
CA LEU A 44 1.25 -17.76 4.80
C LEU A 44 2.04 -18.82 4.03
N LYS A 45 3.32 -19.04 4.32
CA LYS A 45 4.18 -20.01 3.59
C LYS A 45 3.70 -21.45 3.61
N HIS A 46 2.82 -21.80 4.55
CA HIS A 46 2.19 -23.12 4.66
C HIS A 46 0.70 -23.08 4.29
N SER A 47 0.24 -21.99 3.69
CA SER A 47 -1.12 -21.88 3.17
C SER A 47 -1.32 -22.91 2.07
N GLU A 48 -2.39 -23.69 2.18
CA GLU A 48 -2.84 -24.62 1.15
C GLU A 48 -3.81 -23.94 0.17
N LEU A 49 -4.15 -22.68 0.41
CA LEU A 49 -5.04 -21.91 -0.46
C LEU A 49 -4.36 -21.62 -1.79
N THR A 50 -5.12 -21.83 -2.86
CA THR A 50 -4.78 -21.39 -4.20
C THR A 50 -4.94 -19.87 -4.35
N ASP A 51 -4.35 -19.30 -5.40
CA ASP A 51 -4.50 -17.88 -5.73
C ASP A 51 -5.98 -17.50 -5.94
N GLU A 52 -6.77 -18.39 -6.53
CA GLU A 52 -8.19 -18.18 -6.81
C GLU A 52 -9.01 -18.08 -5.51
N GLU A 53 -8.73 -18.97 -4.55
CA GLU A 53 -9.35 -18.96 -3.23
C GLU A 53 -8.91 -17.73 -2.42
N CYS A 54 -7.66 -17.30 -2.53
CA CYS A 54 -7.17 -16.06 -1.92
C CYS A 54 -7.92 -14.83 -2.48
N ILE A 55 -8.16 -14.77 -3.79
CA ILE A 55 -8.93 -13.70 -4.43
C ILE A 55 -10.38 -13.72 -3.96
N GLU A 56 -10.99 -14.90 -3.84
CA GLU A 56 -12.37 -15.04 -3.36
C GLU A 56 -12.50 -14.61 -1.89
N LEU A 57 -11.58 -15.03 -1.02
CA LEU A 57 -11.44 -14.56 0.36
C LEU A 57 -11.35 -13.03 0.43
N GLY A 58 -10.53 -12.42 -0.42
CA GLY A 58 -10.42 -10.96 -0.51
C GLY A 58 -11.75 -10.29 -0.88
N ARG A 59 -12.52 -10.88 -1.81
CA ARG A 59 -13.86 -10.38 -2.19
C ARG A 59 -14.86 -10.52 -1.04
N MET A 60 -14.84 -11.63 -0.31
CA MET A 60 -15.70 -11.87 0.85
C MET A 60 -15.42 -10.86 1.98
N VAL A 61 -14.15 -10.63 2.31
CA VAL A 61 -13.74 -9.63 3.31
C VAL A 61 -14.20 -8.23 2.89
N LYS A 62 -14.06 -7.88 1.62
CA LYS A 62 -14.51 -6.58 1.08
C LYS A 62 -16.04 -6.43 1.17
N LYS A 63 -16.79 -7.48 0.87
CA LYS A 63 -18.26 -7.50 0.99
C LYS A 63 -18.70 -7.29 2.44
N GLY A 64 -18.11 -8.02 3.40
CA GLY A 64 -18.39 -7.84 4.82
C GLY A 64 -18.06 -6.44 5.34
N ARG A 65 -16.94 -5.86 4.88
CA ARG A 65 -16.60 -4.46 5.17
C ARG A 65 -17.62 -3.48 4.60
N PHE A 66 -18.09 -3.70 3.37
CA PHE A 66 -19.09 -2.85 2.73
C PHE A 66 -20.44 -2.93 3.43
N GLU A 67 -20.87 -4.14 3.83
CA GLU A 67 -22.08 -4.34 4.64
C GLU A 67 -21.98 -3.63 6.00
N LYS A 68 -20.81 -3.66 6.66
CA LYS A 68 -20.58 -2.91 7.90
C LYS A 68 -20.68 -1.40 7.68
N LEU A 69 -20.06 -0.87 6.63
CA LEU A 69 -20.13 0.56 6.31
C LEU A 69 -21.55 1.01 5.96
N ARG A 70 -22.32 0.16 5.28
CA ARG A 70 -23.73 0.39 4.97
C ARG A 70 -24.60 0.46 6.22
N LYS A 71 -24.39 -0.45 7.17
CA LYS A 71 -25.04 -0.41 8.50
C LYS A 71 -24.67 0.84 9.30
N MET A 72 -23.49 1.40 9.07
CA MET A 72 -23.01 2.63 9.72
C MET A 72 -23.37 3.91 8.93
N GLY A 73 -24.04 3.80 7.77
CA GLY A 73 -24.48 4.95 6.98
C GLY A 73 -23.38 5.67 6.19
N PHE A 74 -22.21 5.04 5.98
CA PHE A 74 -21.11 5.65 5.24
C PHE A 74 -21.14 5.38 3.73
N VAL A 75 -21.92 4.39 3.28
CA VAL A 75 -22.17 4.03 1.87
C VAL A 75 -23.59 3.48 1.72
#